data_AF-A0A8C1B987-F1
#
_entry.id   AF-A0A8C1B987-F1
#
_cell.length_a   1.000
_cell.length_b   1.000
_cell.length_c   1.000
_cell.angle_alpha   90.00
_cell.angle_beta   90.00
_cell.angle_gamma   90.00
#
_symmetry.space_group_name_H-M   'P 1'
#
loop_
_entity.id
_entity.type
_entity.pdbx_description
1 polymer ?
#
loop_
_entity_poly.entity_id
_entity_poly.type
_entity_poly.pdbx_seq_one_letter_code
_entity_poly.pdbx_strand_id
1 'polypeptide(L)'
;MISEGSCDAEDWSYDAENPALASPSGSDLPVLRRCEADIPAHLAPAQTWLESLGSCDSEPLGVVDLHPDVFSVLDILHAVEVWQRNFKRIVNLGVFSMTCSPMDPLQ
;
A
#
# COMPACT_ATOMS: atom_id res chain seq x y z
N MET A 1 -38.55 -30.28 27.78
CA MET A 1 -37.42 -30.80 26.99
C MET A 1 -37.05 -29.73 26.00
N ILE A 2 -36.07 -28.90 26.35
CA ILE A 2 -35.48 -27.93 25.43
C ILE A 2 -33.99 -28.30 25.47
N SER A 3 -33.52 -28.95 24.41
CA SER A 3 -32.11 -29.34 24.29
C SER A 3 -31.28 -28.09 24.14
N GLU A 4 -30.27 -27.95 24.99
CA GLU A 4 -29.17 -27.00 24.79
C GLU A 4 -28.40 -27.45 23.54
N GLY A 5 -28.54 -26.69 22.45
CA GLY A 5 -27.73 -26.85 21.26
C GLY A 5 -26.33 -26.31 21.54
N SER A 6 -25.35 -27.21 21.62
CA SER A 6 -23.93 -26.89 21.62
C SER A 6 -23.61 -26.15 20.32
N CYS A 7 -23.11 -24.92 20.42
CA CYS A 7 -22.47 -24.25 19.30
C CYS A 7 -21.09 -24.90 19.12
N ASP A 8 -21.01 -25.93 18.28
CA ASP A 8 -19.71 -26.43 17.83
C ASP A 8 -19.06 -25.31 17.03
N ALA A 9 -17.96 -24.79 17.57
CA ALA A 9 -17.14 -23.80 16.90
C ALA A 9 -16.61 -24.43 15.60
N GLU A 10 -16.95 -23.81 14.47
CA GLU A 10 -16.39 -24.18 13.18
C GLU A 10 -14.87 -23.99 13.24
N ASP A 11 -14.16 -25.12 13.39
CA ASP A 11 -12.72 -25.23 13.24
C ASP A 11 -12.42 -24.95 11.77
N TRP A 12 -12.02 -23.70 11.48
CA TRP A 12 -11.52 -23.33 10.16
C TRP A 12 -10.14 -23.97 9.98
N SER A 13 -10.15 -25.28 9.76
CA SER A 13 -8.98 -26.10 9.48
C SER A 13 -8.51 -25.72 8.09
N TYR A 14 -7.54 -24.81 8.03
CA TYR A 14 -6.81 -24.54 6.82
C TYR A 14 -5.98 -25.79 6.51
N ASP A 15 -6.51 -26.64 5.63
CA ASP A 15 -5.73 -27.70 5.01
C ASP A 15 -4.48 -27.07 4.39
N ALA A 16 -3.38 -27.29 5.09
CA ALA A 16 -2.05 -26.81 4.74
C ALA A 16 -1.52 -27.66 3.58
N GLU A 17 -2.00 -27.40 2.38
CA GLU A 17 -1.27 -27.72 1.16
C GLU A 17 -1.23 -26.49 0.25
N ASN A 18 -0.55 -25.45 0.72
CA ASN A 18 0.03 -24.45 -0.16
C ASN A 18 1.41 -24.97 -0.57
N PRO A 19 1.61 -25.44 -1.82
CA PRO A 19 2.88 -26.02 -2.23
C PRO A 19 3.96 -24.92 -2.25
N ALA A 20 4.79 -24.95 -1.21
CA ALA A 20 6.11 -24.33 -1.14
C ALA A 20 6.18 -22.81 -1.39
N LEU A 21 5.76 -22.02 -0.40
CA LEU A 21 6.54 -20.82 -0.04
C LEU A 21 7.77 -21.26 0.76
N ALA A 22 8.65 -22.06 0.14
CA ALA A 22 9.98 -22.26 0.68
C ALA A 22 10.69 -20.90 0.58
N SER A 23 10.77 -20.18 1.70
CA SER A 23 11.61 -18.99 1.78
C SER A 23 13.01 -19.40 1.32
N PRO A 24 13.57 -18.79 0.25
CA PRO A 24 14.88 -19.15 -0.28
C PRO A 24 16.04 -18.81 0.68
N SER A 25 15.71 -18.32 1.88
CA SER A 25 16.60 -17.83 2.93
C SER A 25 17.54 -18.88 3.52
N GLY A 26 17.42 -20.16 3.14
CA GLY A 26 18.26 -21.25 3.66
C GLY A 26 19.43 -21.66 2.76
N SER A 27 19.53 -21.13 1.53
CA SER A 27 20.59 -21.46 0.59
C SER A 27 21.52 -20.28 0.36
N ASP A 28 22.85 -20.50 0.41
CA ASP A 28 23.89 -19.50 0.08
C ASP A 28 23.91 -19.10 -1.42
N LEU A 29 22.89 -19.46 -2.19
CA LEU A 29 22.77 -19.17 -3.60
C LEU A 29 22.04 -17.85 -3.82
N PRO A 30 22.45 -17.05 -4.82
CA PRO A 30 21.79 -15.80 -5.13
C PRO A 30 20.34 -16.04 -5.55
N VAL A 31 19.42 -15.29 -4.95
CA VAL A 31 17.99 -15.38 -5.23
C VAL A 31 17.66 -14.58 -6.49
N LEU A 32 17.17 -15.26 -7.52
CA LEU A 32 16.69 -14.64 -8.75
C LEU A 32 15.17 -14.81 -8.86
N ARG A 33 14.45 -13.69 -8.84
CA ARG A 33 12.98 -13.66 -8.99
C ARG A 33 12.61 -12.92 -10.26
N ARG A 34 12.02 -13.64 -11.21
CA ARG A 34 11.53 -13.08 -12.48
C ARG A 34 10.11 -12.54 -12.31
N CYS A 35 9.74 -11.55 -13.12
CA CYS A 35 8.35 -11.11 -13.22
C CYS A 35 7.46 -12.24 -13.75
N GLU A 36 6.41 -12.58 -13.00
CA GLU A 36 5.39 -13.56 -13.41
C GLU A 36 4.30 -12.92 -14.29
N ALA A 37 4.16 -11.59 -14.25
CA ALA A 37 3.22 -10.83 -15.08
C ALA A 37 3.77 -10.57 -16.49
N ASP A 38 2.87 -10.51 -17.48
CA ASP A 38 3.21 -10.25 -18.89
C ASP A 38 3.76 -8.84 -19.08
N ILE A 39 5.03 -8.73 -19.45
CA ILE A 39 5.67 -7.44 -19.76
C ILE A 39 5.47 -7.12 -21.24
N PRO A 40 4.96 -5.93 -21.60
CA PRO A 40 4.84 -5.50 -22.98
C PRO A 40 6.18 -5.58 -23.72
N ALA A 41 6.19 -6.07 -24.96
CA ALA A 41 7.42 -6.36 -25.72
C ALA A 41 8.34 -5.14 -25.96
N HIS A 42 7.83 -3.92 -25.80
CA HIS A 42 8.61 -2.68 -25.96
C HIS A 42 9.22 -2.18 -24.64
N LEU A 43 8.88 -2.81 -23.51
CA LEU A 43 9.36 -2.46 -22.18
C LEU A 43 10.27 -3.58 -21.66
N ALA A 44 11.19 -3.19 -20.78
CA ALA A 44 12.02 -4.12 -20.04
C ALA A 44 11.61 -4.13 -18.56
N PRO A 45 11.68 -5.28 -17.87
CA PRO A 45 11.54 -5.31 -16.42
C PRO A 45 12.59 -4.41 -15.75
N ALA A 46 12.17 -3.69 -14.71
CA ALA A 46 13.08 -2.92 -13.87
C ALA A 46 13.75 -3.86 -12.86
N GLN A 47 15.07 -3.82 -12.71
CA GLN A 47 15.78 -4.71 -11.78
C GLN A 47 16.16 -3.98 -10.50
N THR A 48 16.01 -4.64 -9.36
CA THR A 48 16.47 -4.12 -8.06
C THR A 48 17.13 -5.21 -7.22
N TRP A 49 17.99 -4.77 -6.32
CA TRP A 49 18.62 -5.64 -5.33
C TRP A 49 17.60 -6.14 -4.32
N LEU A 50 17.67 -7.44 -4.03
CA LEU A 50 16.93 -8.07 -2.94
C LEU A 50 17.77 -7.98 -1.68
N GLU A 51 17.31 -7.25 -0.69
CA GLU A 51 18.02 -7.07 0.58
C GLU A 51 17.43 -7.95 1.68
N SER A 52 18.26 -8.23 2.70
CA SER A 52 17.82 -8.90 3.92
C SER A 52 17.53 -7.86 5.01
N LEU A 53 16.45 -8.05 5.77
CA LEU A 53 16.15 -7.21 6.93
C LEU A 53 16.94 -7.63 8.19
N GLY A 54 17.78 -8.68 8.10
CA GLY A 54 18.51 -9.23 9.25
C GLY A 54 19.67 -8.36 9.75
N SER A 55 20.24 -7.50 8.90
CA SER A 55 21.31 -6.57 9.26
C SER A 55 21.35 -5.37 8.31
N CYS A 56 21.69 -4.19 8.84
CA CYS A 56 21.79 -2.94 8.07
C CYS A 56 22.91 -2.98 7.02
N ASP A 57 23.99 -3.72 7.27
CA ASP A 57 25.13 -3.87 6.36
C ASP A 57 25.14 -5.25 5.68
N SER A 58 23.98 -5.90 5.57
CA SER A 58 23.90 -7.21 4.89
C SER A 58 24.13 -7.06 3.39
N GLU A 59 24.87 -8.00 2.81
CA GLU A 59 25.07 -8.05 1.36
C GLU A 59 23.75 -8.45 0.66
N PRO A 60 23.45 -7.93 -0.54
CA PRO A 60 22.23 -8.28 -1.26
C PRO A 60 22.11 -9.79 -1.47
N LEU A 61 20.94 -10.34 -1.18
CA LEU A 61 20.61 -11.75 -1.35
C LEU A 61 20.44 -12.13 -2.83
N GLY A 62 20.26 -11.16 -3.72
CA GLY A 62 20.11 -11.39 -5.15
C GLY A 62 19.40 -10.26 -5.89
N VAL A 63 18.76 -10.58 -7.01
CA VAL A 63 18.11 -9.61 -7.91
C VAL A 63 16.67 -10.02 -8.19
N VAL A 64 15.78 -9.03 -8.19
CA VAL A 64 14.37 -9.20 -8.58
C VAL A 64 14.01 -8.30 -9.76
N ASP A 65 13.29 -8.88 -10.71
CA ASP A 65 12.64 -8.16 -11.81
C ASP A 65 11.29 -7.60 -11.31
N LEU A 66 11.05 -6.32 -11.60
CA LEU A 66 9.84 -5.56 -11.29
C LEU A 66 9.09 -5.16 -12.57
N HIS A 67 7.76 -5.17 -12.51
CA HIS A 67 6.93 -4.83 -13.66
C HIS A 67 6.98 -3.32 -13.97
N PRO A 68 7.30 -2.90 -15.21
CA PRO A 68 7.51 -1.49 -15.53
C PRO A 68 6.24 -0.64 -15.35
N ASP A 69 5.05 -1.16 -15.67
CA ASP A 69 3.80 -0.39 -15.51
C ASP A 69 3.40 -0.11 -14.06
N VAL A 70 4.03 -0.76 -13.09
CA VAL A 70 3.78 -0.50 -11.66
C VAL A 70 4.88 0.38 -11.09
N PHE A 71 6.13 0.09 -11.42
CA PHE A 71 7.29 0.68 -10.76
C PHE A 71 7.97 1.81 -11.55
N SER A 72 7.63 2.01 -12.83
CA SER A 72 8.23 3.05 -13.69
C SER A 72 7.28 4.23 -13.96
N VAL A 73 6.13 4.30 -13.28
CA VAL A 73 5.09 5.31 -13.54
C VAL A 73 5.11 6.40 -12.46
N LEU A 74 5.92 7.44 -12.66
CA LEU A 74 6.10 8.53 -11.68
C LEU A 74 5.11 9.70 -11.86
N ASP A 75 4.44 9.80 -13.01
CA ASP A 75 3.70 11.00 -13.41
C ASP A 75 2.40 11.26 -12.62
N ILE A 76 1.99 10.33 -11.75
CA ILE A 76 0.75 10.44 -10.95
C ILE A 76 1.00 10.81 -9.48
N LEU A 77 2.24 10.73 -8.98
CA LEU A 77 2.51 10.82 -7.54
C LEU A 77 2.11 12.17 -6.95
N HIS A 78 2.45 13.27 -7.62
CA HIS A 78 2.10 14.62 -7.15
C HIS A 78 0.57 14.83 -7.12
N ALA A 79 -0.16 14.35 -8.12
CA ALA A 79 -1.62 14.45 -8.14
C ALA A 79 -2.26 13.64 -7.01
N VAL A 80 -1.75 12.45 -6.74
CA VAL A 80 -2.21 11.59 -5.64
C VAL A 80 -1.90 12.23 -4.28
N GLU A 81 -0.71 12.79 -4.10
CA GLU A 81 -0.32 13.49 -2.86
C GLU A 81 -1.26 14.66 -2.57
N VAL A 82 -1.49 15.53 -3.57
CA VAL A 82 -2.41 16.67 -3.45
C VAL A 82 -3.82 16.20 -3.11
N TRP A 83 -4.29 15.15 -3.78
CA TRP A 83 -5.61 14.58 -3.50
C TRP A 83 -5.70 14.02 -2.06
N GLN A 84 -4.75 13.17 -1.65
CA GLN A 84 -4.70 12.59 -0.30
C GLN A 84 -4.68 13.66 0.78
N ARG A 85 -3.93 14.75 0.58
CA ARG A 85 -3.82 15.87 1.53
C ARG A 85 -5.11 16.67 1.69
N ASN A 86 -5.93 16.75 0.64
CA ASN A 86 -7.11 17.62 0.60
C ASN A 86 -8.44 16.88 0.66
N PHE A 87 -8.49 15.57 0.37
CA PHE A 87 -9.74 14.82 0.25
C PHE A 87 -10.61 14.88 1.52
N LYS A 88 -9.99 14.89 2.71
CA LYS A 88 -10.68 15.01 4.00
C LYS A 88 -10.60 16.41 4.61
N ARG A 89 -10.03 17.39 3.90
CA ARG A 89 -9.81 18.73 4.45
C ARG A 89 -11.10 19.54 4.39
N ILE A 90 -11.79 19.62 5.53
CA ILE A 90 -12.92 20.54 5.72
C ILE A 90 -12.36 21.87 6.23
N VAL A 91 -12.60 22.96 5.50
CA VAL A 91 -12.23 24.31 5.93
C VAL A 91 -13.47 25.03 6.46
N ASN A 92 -13.48 25.34 7.75
CA ASN A 92 -14.52 26.17 8.36
C ASN A 92 -14.12 27.65 8.21
N LEU A 93 -14.50 28.28 7.11
CA LEU A 93 -14.35 29.71 6.88
C LEU A 93 -15.61 30.44 7.35
N GLY A 94 -15.75 30.59 8.67
CA GLY A 94 -16.77 31.46 9.26
C GLY A 94 -16.37 32.92 9.10
N VAL A 95 -16.80 33.57 8.02
CA VAL A 95 -16.67 35.03 7.87
C VAL A 95 -17.94 35.67 8.45
N PHE A 96 -17.92 36.01 9.74
CA PHE A 96 -18.93 36.89 10.32
C PHE A 96 -18.60 38.34 9.90
N SER A 97 -19.14 38.77 8.76
CA SER A 97 -19.18 40.18 8.41
C SER A 97 -20.35 40.83 9.15
N MET A 98 -20.08 41.38 10.32
CA MET A 98 -20.96 42.35 10.96
C MET A 98 -20.48 43.76 10.60
N THR A 99 -20.82 44.22 9.41
CA THR A 99 -20.86 45.66 9.16
C THR A 99 -22.27 46.16 9.41
N CYS A 100 -22.53 46.64 10.62
CA CYS A 100 -23.59 47.60 10.85
C CYS A 100 -22.90 48.87 11.35
N SER A 101 -22.51 49.74 10.40
CA SER A 101 -22.09 51.11 10.72
C SER A 101 -23.32 51.94 11.13
N PRO A 102 -23.10 53.00 11.92
CA PRO A 102 -24.11 53.56 12.80
C PRO A 102 -25.08 54.48 12.05
N MET A 103 -26.38 54.29 12.28
CA MET A 103 -27.42 55.23 11.86
C MET A 103 -27.83 56.11 13.05
N ASP A 104 -27.06 57.16 13.29
CA ASP A 104 -27.55 58.45 13.81
C ASP A 104 -27.79 59.29 12.52
N PRO A 105 -28.88 60.07 12.32
CA PRO A 105 -29.49 60.91 13.35
C PRO A 105 -31.01 61.18 13.23
N LEU A 106 -31.52 61.89 14.25
CA LEU A 106 -32.81 62.63 14.32
C LEU A 106 -34.11 61.81 14.39
N GLN A 107 -34.66 61.69 15.61
CA GLN A 107 -35.91 62.34 16.07
C GLN A 107 -36.09 62.09 17.57
#